data_AF-A0AAD7PT04-F1
#
_entry.id   AF-A0AAD7PT04-F1
#
_cell.length_a   1.000
_cell.length_b   1.000
_cell.length_c   1.000
_cell.angle_alpha   90.00
_cell.angle_beta   90.00
_cell.angle_gamma   90.00
#
_symmetry.space_group_name_H-M   'P 1'
#
loop_
_entity.id
_entity.type
_entity.pdbx_description
1 polymer ?
#
loop_
_entity_poly.entity_id
_entity_poly.type
_entity_poly.pdbx_seq_one_letter_code
_entity_poly.pdbx_strand_id
1 'polypeptide(L)'
;MVLSLLLLIVSLAIFGLFFHCRRHETHRPPGPPGLPLLGNLHQFDKSAPHLHRWQLSKQYGSLMFLSFGTVPTLVVSSAKMAKEVLENHDLEVSSRPSLVGRQKMSYNGLDVAFTPYVVKEKLRLYPPSPLLVPREVTERCNIAGYIIEPKTLVFINAWAIGRDTEAWENPEEFNPQRFLSSFIDFKGQDFELIPFCAGRRSCPGIHMGALNVELPLTNLLYTFDWELPHGMKREDIDTDIKPGITTHKKNELCLMAKNLVL
;
A
#
# COMPACT_ATOMS: atom_id res chain seq x y z
N MET A 1 3.79 18.60 49.60
CA MET A 1 2.90 17.43 49.41
C MET A 1 1.49 17.83 48.95
N VAL A 2 0.82 18.80 49.60
CA VAL A 2 -0.54 19.21 49.19
C VAL A 2 -0.56 19.86 47.80
N LEU A 3 0.37 20.77 47.51
CA LEU A 3 0.45 21.44 46.20
C LEU A 3 0.77 20.47 45.05
N SER A 4 1.67 19.51 45.27
CA SER A 4 2.02 18.49 44.27
C SER A 4 0.87 17.53 43.98
N LEU A 5 0.07 17.17 45.00
CA LEU A 5 -1.12 16.34 44.83
C LEU A 5 -2.23 17.10 44.06
N LEU A 6 -2.40 18.39 44.34
CA LEU A 6 -3.37 19.24 43.66
C LEU A 6 -3.01 19.42 42.17
N LEU A 7 -1.73 19.63 41.86
CA LEU A 7 -1.24 19.72 40.47
C LEU A 7 -1.44 18.40 39.70
N LEU A 8 -1.27 17.25 40.35
CA LEU A 8 -1.51 15.93 39.73
C LEU A 8 -3.01 15.71 39.45
N ILE A 9 -3.89 16.08 40.37
CA ILE A 9 -5.34 15.94 40.19
C ILE A 9 -5.82 16.88 39.08
N VAL A 10 -5.32 18.12 39.05
CA VAL A 10 -5.64 19.08 37.98
C VAL A 10 -5.10 18.60 36.63
N SER A 11 -3.88 18.05 36.57
CA SER A 11 -3.34 17.50 35.32
C SER A 11 -4.12 16.28 34.84
N LEU A 12 -4.51 15.37 35.74
CA LEU A 12 -5.37 14.22 35.40
C LEU A 12 -6.80 14.64 35.02
N ALA A 13 -7.35 15.70 35.62
CA ALA A 13 -8.65 16.24 35.26
C ALA A 13 -8.62 16.99 33.92
N ILE A 14 -7.58 17.77 33.64
CA ILE A 14 -7.35 18.39 32.32
C ILE A 14 -7.09 17.32 31.27
N PHE A 15 -6.29 16.30 31.59
CA PHE A 15 -6.06 15.14 30.74
C PHE A 15 -7.41 14.44 30.48
N GLY A 16 -8.17 14.12 31.53
CA GLY A 16 -9.49 13.51 31.45
C GLY A 16 -10.49 14.32 30.63
N LEU A 17 -10.57 15.64 30.82
CA LEU A 17 -11.42 16.55 30.04
C LEU A 17 -10.96 16.66 28.58
N PHE A 18 -9.65 16.72 28.34
CA PHE A 18 -9.08 16.68 27.00
C PHE A 18 -9.42 15.37 26.28
N PHE A 19 -9.44 14.22 26.99
CA PHE A 19 -9.91 12.94 26.43
C PHE A 19 -11.42 12.85 26.31
N HIS A 20 -12.18 13.46 27.22
CA HIS A 20 -13.64 13.48 27.17
C HIS A 20 -14.15 14.32 26.00
N CYS A 21 -13.56 15.49 25.73
CA CYS A 21 -13.86 16.30 24.55
C CYS A 21 -13.45 15.61 23.23
N ARG A 22 -12.41 14.77 23.23
CA ARG A 22 -12.03 13.96 22.06
C ARG A 22 -12.93 12.75 21.79
N ARG A 23 -13.85 12.41 22.72
CA ARG A 23 -14.76 11.26 22.58
C ARG A 23 -15.99 11.55 21.72
N HIS A 24 -16.19 12.78 21.26
CA HIS A 24 -17.32 13.16 20.43
C HIS A 24 -16.91 13.36 18.96
N GLU A 25 -16.82 12.27 18.20
CA GLU A 25 -16.96 12.28 16.74
C GLU A 25 -17.58 10.94 16.32
N THR A 26 -18.91 10.89 16.30
CA THR A 26 -19.72 9.69 15.98
C THR A 26 -19.83 9.44 14.46
N HIS A 27 -18.93 9.98 13.65
CA HIS A 27 -18.95 9.90 12.18
C HIS A 27 -17.61 9.46 11.58
N ARG A 28 -16.81 8.68 12.32
CA ARG A 28 -15.57 8.10 11.79
C ARG A 28 -15.77 6.68 11.27
N PRO A 29 -15.00 6.26 10.26
CA PRO A 29 -14.98 4.86 9.85
C PRO A 29 -14.64 3.93 11.02
N PRO A 30 -15.13 2.69 11.00
CA PRO A 30 -14.83 1.69 12.03
C PRO A 30 -13.32 1.44 12.16
N GLY A 31 -12.88 1.06 13.36
CA GLY A 31 -11.47 0.75 13.62
C GLY A 31 -11.21 0.27 15.04
N PRO A 32 -10.05 -0.38 15.28
CA PRO A 32 -9.69 -0.86 16.61
C PRO A 32 -9.51 0.31 17.60
N PRO A 33 -9.87 0.13 18.88
CA PRO A 33 -9.72 1.18 19.88
C PRO A 33 -8.24 1.51 20.11
N GLY A 34 -7.90 2.80 20.06
CA GLY A 34 -6.56 3.31 20.36
C GLY A 34 -6.40 3.74 21.82
N LEU A 35 -5.17 3.72 22.33
CA LEU A 35 -4.84 4.27 23.65
C LEU A 35 -4.77 5.81 23.62
N PRO A 36 -5.01 6.49 24.76
CA PRO A 36 -4.77 7.92 24.89
C PRO A 36 -3.36 8.34 24.42
N LEU A 37 -3.27 9.37 23.57
CA LEU A 37 -2.03 9.93 22.96
C LEU A 37 -1.22 9.02 22.03
N LEU A 38 -1.17 7.72 22.33
CA LEU A 38 -0.43 6.72 21.57
C LEU A 38 -1.22 6.23 20.35
N GLY A 39 -2.56 6.32 20.40
CA GLY A 39 -3.44 5.78 19.39
C GLY A 39 -3.25 4.26 19.28
N ASN A 40 -3.22 3.78 18.05
CA ASN A 40 -3.03 2.36 17.73
C ASN A 40 -1.54 1.98 17.62
N LEU A 41 -0.56 2.87 17.85
CA LEU A 41 0.88 2.59 17.62
C LEU A 41 1.38 1.30 18.28
N HIS A 42 0.86 0.95 19.46
CA HIS A 42 1.21 -0.27 20.21
C HIS A 42 0.70 -1.57 19.58
N GLN A 43 -0.25 -1.50 18.65
CA GLN A 43 -0.86 -2.65 17.99
C GLN A 43 -0.12 -3.05 16.72
N PHE A 44 0.81 -2.22 16.22
CA PHE A 44 1.44 -2.43 14.92
C PHE A 44 2.67 -3.32 14.98
N ASP A 45 2.67 -4.32 14.11
CA ASP A 45 3.88 -5.00 13.68
C ASP A 45 4.60 -4.16 12.61
N LYS A 46 5.82 -3.70 12.96
CA LYS A 46 6.67 -2.92 12.05
C LYS A 46 7.30 -3.76 10.95
N SER A 47 7.35 -5.08 11.10
CA SER A 47 7.96 -5.98 10.13
C SER A 47 7.08 -6.18 8.89
N ALA A 48 5.76 -6.24 9.07
CA ALA A 48 4.79 -6.42 8.00
C ALA A 48 3.56 -5.50 8.13
N PRO A 49 3.73 -4.16 8.04
CA PRO A 49 2.66 -3.20 8.33
C PRO A 49 1.46 -3.28 7.38
N HIS A 50 1.63 -3.79 6.15
CA HIS A 50 0.55 -3.97 5.18
C HIS A 50 -0.32 -5.20 5.52
N LEU A 51 0.28 -6.31 5.99
CA LEU A 51 -0.45 -7.51 6.42
C LEU A 51 -1.30 -7.23 7.64
N HIS A 52 -0.72 -6.59 8.65
CA HIS A 52 -1.44 -6.22 9.86
C HIS A 52 -2.67 -5.34 9.55
N ARG A 53 -2.51 -4.34 8.66
CA ARG A 53 -3.61 -3.48 8.23
C ARG A 53 -4.65 -4.22 7.39
N TRP A 54 -4.24 -5.18 6.57
CA TRP A 54 -5.18 -6.03 5.85
C TRP A 54 -6.01 -6.91 6.80
N GLN A 55 -5.39 -7.54 7.80
CA GLN A 55 -6.11 -8.33 8.81
C GLN A 55 -7.16 -7.48 9.53
N LEU A 56 -6.80 -6.25 9.93
CA LEU A 56 -7.75 -5.30 10.51
C LEU A 56 -8.87 -4.94 9.52
N SER A 57 -8.58 -4.74 8.23
CA SER A 57 -9.63 -4.44 7.25
C SER A 57 -10.64 -5.59 7.07
N LYS A 58 -10.23 -6.85 7.31
CA LYS A 58 -11.17 -7.98 7.31
C LYS A 58 -12.15 -7.93 8.49
N GLN A 59 -11.77 -7.29 9.59
CA GLN A 59 -12.61 -7.13 10.77
C GLN A 59 -13.44 -5.84 10.74
N TYR A 60 -12.86 -4.73 10.28
CA TYR A 60 -13.46 -3.39 10.36
C TYR A 60 -13.99 -2.89 9.01
N GLY A 61 -13.70 -3.55 7.90
CA GLY A 61 -14.17 -3.19 6.56
C GLY A 61 -13.11 -2.55 5.67
N SER A 62 -13.48 -2.32 4.41
CA SER A 62 -12.59 -1.85 3.33
C SER A 62 -12.10 -0.40 3.50
N LEU A 63 -12.84 0.41 4.27
CA LEU A 63 -12.43 1.73 4.77
C LEU A 63 -12.41 1.67 6.30
N MET A 64 -11.23 1.75 6.89
CA MET A 64 -11.09 1.73 8.35
C MET A 64 -10.23 2.88 8.87
N PHE A 65 -10.48 3.26 10.12
CA PHE A 65 -9.79 4.34 10.81
C PHE A 65 -8.78 3.80 11.82
N LEU A 66 -7.61 4.43 11.87
CA LEU A 66 -6.52 4.18 12.81
C LEU A 66 -5.97 5.53 13.30
N SER A 67 -5.26 5.50 14.42
CA SER A 67 -4.55 6.66 14.95
C SER A 67 -3.08 6.35 15.16
N PHE A 68 -2.20 7.11 14.52
CA PHE A 68 -0.77 7.07 14.79
C PHE A 68 -0.40 8.20 15.75
N GLY A 69 -0.42 7.92 17.04
CA GLY A 69 -0.26 8.94 18.07
C GLY A 69 -1.46 9.88 18.09
N THR A 70 -1.25 11.14 17.71
CA THR A 70 -2.32 12.14 17.54
C THR A 70 -2.78 12.31 16.09
N VAL A 71 -2.17 11.58 15.15
CA VAL A 71 -2.45 11.72 13.71
C VAL A 71 -3.57 10.75 13.29
N PRO A 72 -4.72 11.25 12.82
CA PRO A 72 -5.77 10.40 12.27
C PRO A 72 -5.32 9.77 10.95
N THR A 73 -5.66 8.50 10.73
CA THR A 73 -5.21 7.71 9.58
C THR A 73 -6.33 6.85 9.03
N LEU A 74 -6.60 6.95 7.73
CA LEU A 74 -7.48 6.05 6.99
C LEU A 74 -6.67 4.98 6.27
N VAL A 75 -7.23 3.78 6.22
CA VAL A 75 -6.70 2.68 5.41
C VAL A 75 -7.78 2.21 4.44
N VAL A 76 -7.45 2.27 3.16
CA VAL A 76 -8.29 1.80 2.06
C VAL A 76 -7.76 0.47 1.56
N SER A 77 -8.60 -0.57 1.56
CA SER A 77 -8.17 -1.96 1.30
C SER A 77 -8.99 -2.69 0.23
N SER A 78 -9.87 -2.03 -0.51
CA SER A 78 -10.60 -2.61 -1.66
C SER A 78 -10.52 -1.74 -2.90
N ALA A 79 -10.68 -2.35 -4.09
CA ALA A 79 -10.62 -1.64 -5.37
C ALA A 79 -11.73 -0.59 -5.48
N LYS A 80 -12.97 -0.97 -5.12
CA LYS A 80 -14.14 -0.07 -5.11
C LYS A 80 -13.92 1.17 -4.23
N MET A 81 -13.35 0.98 -3.04
CA MET A 81 -13.08 2.09 -2.13
C MET A 81 -11.88 2.92 -2.59
N ALA A 82 -10.88 2.31 -3.20
CA ALA A 82 -9.76 3.04 -3.80
C ALA A 82 -10.25 3.94 -4.93
N LYS A 83 -11.16 3.46 -5.79
CA LYS A 83 -11.81 4.25 -6.83
C LYS A 83 -12.53 5.46 -6.25
N GLU A 84 -13.40 5.25 -5.27
CA GLU A 84 -14.11 6.34 -4.58
C GLU A 84 -13.14 7.41 -4.06
N VAL A 85 -12.09 7.01 -3.35
CA VAL A 85 -11.16 7.95 -2.72
C VAL A 85 -10.27 8.65 -3.75
N LEU A 86 -9.75 7.93 -4.74
CA LEU A 86 -8.72 8.44 -5.65
C LEU A 86 -9.27 9.08 -6.92
N GLU A 87 -10.55 8.86 -7.23
CA GLU A 87 -11.22 9.48 -8.37
C GLU A 87 -12.16 10.58 -7.87
N ASN A 88 -13.11 10.26 -7.00
CA ASN A 88 -14.15 11.20 -6.58
C ASN A 88 -13.64 12.23 -5.56
N HIS A 89 -12.56 11.90 -4.82
CA HIS A 89 -11.95 12.78 -3.83
C HIS A 89 -10.48 13.11 -4.11
N ASP A 90 -10.04 12.99 -5.37
CA ASP A 90 -8.64 13.26 -5.72
C ASP A 90 -8.25 14.69 -5.33
N LEU A 91 -9.15 15.67 -5.60
CA LEU A 91 -9.31 16.98 -4.89
C LEU A 91 -8.50 17.07 -3.60
N GLU A 92 -9.12 16.46 -2.62
CA GLU A 92 -8.92 16.68 -1.21
C GLU A 92 -7.83 15.75 -0.67
N VAL A 93 -7.59 14.59 -1.32
CA VAL A 93 -6.60 13.60 -0.88
C VAL A 93 -5.29 13.66 -1.67
N SER A 94 -5.08 14.65 -2.53
CA SER A 94 -3.89 14.70 -3.39
C SER A 94 -2.64 15.24 -2.69
N SER A 95 -2.68 15.75 -1.46
CA SER A 95 -1.45 16.27 -0.82
C SER A 95 -0.55 15.14 -0.30
N ARG A 96 0.76 15.41 -0.16
CA ARG A 96 1.75 14.45 0.37
C ARG A 96 2.36 15.04 1.65
N PRO A 97 2.53 14.25 2.72
CA PRO A 97 3.25 14.69 3.91
C PRO A 97 4.72 15.00 3.55
N SER A 98 5.36 15.85 4.34
CA SER A 98 6.78 16.21 4.18
C SER A 98 7.67 15.00 4.45
N LEU A 99 8.04 14.27 3.39
CA LEU A 99 8.99 13.15 3.43
C LEU A 99 10.21 13.48 2.56
N VAL A 100 11.41 13.24 3.10
CA VAL A 100 12.73 13.73 2.63
C VAL A 100 13.24 13.05 1.32
N GLY A 101 12.48 12.17 0.68
CA GLY A 101 12.96 11.33 -0.42
C GLY A 101 12.53 11.78 -1.82
N ARG A 102 12.78 13.03 -2.25
CA ARG A 102 12.24 13.53 -3.53
C ARG A 102 13.29 14.27 -4.38
N GLN A 103 14.10 13.56 -5.16
CA GLN A 103 14.67 14.09 -6.41
C GLN A 103 15.38 13.04 -7.29
N LYS A 104 15.12 13.15 -8.60
CA LYS A 104 15.72 12.50 -9.78
C LYS A 104 15.05 11.21 -10.27
N MET A 105 14.58 11.24 -11.54
CA MET A 105 14.81 10.24 -12.60
C MET A 105 13.67 10.24 -13.64
N SER A 106 13.96 10.68 -14.88
CA SER A 106 13.36 10.10 -16.11
C SER A 106 14.11 10.59 -17.35
N TYR A 107 14.66 9.66 -18.13
CA TYR A 107 15.30 9.89 -19.42
C TYR A 107 14.29 9.52 -20.55
N ASN A 108 13.48 10.50 -20.96
CA ASN A 108 12.72 10.61 -22.22
C ASN A 108 12.02 9.39 -22.89
N GLY A 109 11.66 8.33 -22.17
CA GLY A 109 10.48 7.49 -22.49
C GLY A 109 10.31 7.00 -23.94
N LEU A 110 11.32 6.33 -24.51
CA LEU A 110 11.21 5.68 -25.83
C LEU A 110 11.12 4.14 -25.69
N ASP A 111 10.19 3.58 -26.46
CA ASP A 111 9.51 2.27 -26.42
C ASP A 111 10.34 0.97 -26.29
N VAL A 112 9.73 -0.07 -25.67
CA VAL A 112 9.17 -1.31 -26.31
C VAL A 112 8.56 -2.20 -25.19
N ALA A 113 7.30 -2.63 -25.37
CA ALA A 113 6.58 -3.58 -24.50
C ALA A 113 6.79 -5.02 -24.98
N PHE A 114 6.86 -6.03 -24.11
CA PHE A 114 6.44 -7.44 -24.35
C PHE A 114 6.82 -8.35 -23.16
N THR A 115 5.97 -8.39 -22.12
CA THR A 115 5.34 -9.59 -21.53
C THR A 115 4.38 -9.11 -20.42
N PRO A 116 3.29 -8.41 -20.80
CA PRO A 116 2.51 -7.61 -19.85
C PRO A 116 1.85 -8.47 -18.77
N TYR A 117 1.51 -9.73 -19.04
CA TYR A 117 0.71 -10.55 -18.14
C TYR A 117 1.45 -11.00 -16.88
N VAL A 118 2.67 -11.50 -17.04
CA VAL A 118 3.51 -11.95 -15.92
C VAL A 118 3.91 -10.77 -15.05
N VAL A 119 4.23 -9.63 -15.67
CA VAL A 119 4.57 -8.39 -14.95
C VAL A 119 3.35 -7.83 -14.24
N LYS A 120 2.18 -7.76 -14.88
CA LYS A 120 0.91 -7.35 -14.24
C LYS A 120 0.59 -8.23 -13.04
N GLU A 121 0.68 -9.55 -13.19
CA GLU A 121 0.40 -10.49 -12.10
C GLU A 121 1.43 -10.38 -10.96
N LYS A 122 2.71 -10.17 -11.30
CA LYS A 122 3.74 -9.95 -10.30
C LYS A 122 3.50 -8.65 -9.53
N LEU A 123 3.14 -7.57 -10.21
CA LEU A 123 2.81 -6.29 -9.59
C LEU A 123 1.54 -6.36 -8.73
N ARG A 124 0.55 -7.18 -9.12
CA ARG A 124 -0.67 -7.44 -8.33
C ARG A 124 -0.33 -8.10 -7.00
N LEU A 125 0.40 -9.22 -7.04
CA LEU A 125 0.69 -10.01 -5.85
C LEU A 125 1.81 -9.43 -4.99
N TYR A 126 2.79 -8.78 -5.61
CA TYR A 126 4.00 -8.28 -4.98
C TYR A 126 4.29 -6.84 -5.44
N PRO A 127 3.43 -5.88 -5.09
CA PRO A 127 3.63 -4.48 -5.48
C PRO A 127 4.94 -3.93 -4.90
N PRO A 128 5.67 -3.07 -5.64
CA PRO A 128 6.88 -2.42 -5.16
C PRO A 128 6.67 -1.64 -3.87
N SER A 129 5.48 -1.05 -3.67
CA SER A 129 5.09 -0.39 -2.42
C SER A 129 3.71 -0.91 -1.95
N PRO A 130 3.67 -1.90 -1.04
CA PRO A 130 2.43 -2.52 -0.56
C PRO A 130 1.38 -1.56 0.00
N LEU A 131 1.83 -0.45 0.57
CA LEU A 131 0.99 0.50 1.30
C LEU A 131 0.93 1.89 0.65
N LEU A 132 1.50 2.02 -0.56
CA LEU A 132 1.74 3.25 -1.30
C LEU A 132 2.31 4.40 -0.44
N VAL A 133 2.59 5.53 -1.08
CA VAL A 133 3.01 6.73 -0.34
C VAL A 133 1.76 7.35 0.29
N PRO A 134 1.76 7.64 1.61
CA PRO A 134 0.61 8.24 2.27
C PRO A 134 0.23 9.58 1.65
N ARG A 135 -1.06 9.82 1.63
CA ARG A 135 -1.69 11.09 1.26
C ARG A 135 -2.15 11.83 2.51
N GLU A 136 -2.35 13.13 2.39
CA GLU A 136 -2.94 13.96 3.45
C GLU A 136 -4.19 14.66 2.91
N VAL A 137 -5.26 14.64 3.71
CA VAL A 137 -6.50 15.36 3.45
C VAL A 137 -6.27 16.86 3.65
N THR A 138 -6.52 17.66 2.61
CA THR A 138 -6.30 19.12 2.65
C THR A 138 -7.51 19.87 3.18
N GLU A 139 -8.71 19.41 2.84
CA GLU A 139 -9.99 20.05 3.15
C GLU A 139 -10.99 19.01 3.66
N ARG A 140 -11.93 19.45 4.50
CA ARG A 140 -12.95 18.55 5.06
C ARG A 140 -13.78 17.97 3.93
N CYS A 141 -13.88 16.64 3.87
CA CYS A 141 -14.66 15.94 2.84
C CYS A 141 -15.52 14.82 3.44
N ASN A 142 -16.48 14.33 2.64
CA ASN A 142 -17.29 13.17 2.99
C ASN A 142 -16.84 11.98 2.14
N ILE A 143 -16.31 10.94 2.76
CA ILE A 143 -15.91 9.70 2.09
C ILE A 143 -16.81 8.57 2.58
N ALA A 144 -17.59 7.97 1.68
CA ALA A 144 -18.49 6.85 1.99
C ALA A 144 -19.46 7.11 3.17
N GLY A 145 -19.94 8.35 3.32
CA GLY A 145 -20.84 8.76 4.40
C GLY A 145 -20.12 9.24 5.67
N TYR A 146 -18.79 9.18 5.72
CA TYR A 146 -17.98 9.60 6.86
C TYR A 146 -17.35 10.97 6.62
N ILE A 147 -17.42 11.85 7.62
CA ILE A 147 -16.75 13.15 7.57
C ILE A 147 -15.29 12.97 7.93
N ILE A 148 -14.40 13.35 7.01
CA ILE A 148 -12.95 13.24 7.17
C ILE A 148 -12.37 14.64 7.33
N GLU A 149 -11.65 14.85 8.43
CA GLU A 149 -11.06 16.15 8.76
C GLU A 149 -9.72 16.38 8.05
N PRO A 150 -9.34 17.65 7.78
CA PRO A 150 -8.02 18.00 7.28
C PRO A 150 -6.89 17.44 8.17
N LYS A 151 -5.71 17.23 7.58
CA LYS A 151 -4.53 16.60 8.22
C LYS A 151 -4.67 15.10 8.51
N THR A 152 -5.76 14.47 8.09
CA THR A 152 -5.89 13.01 8.10
C THR A 152 -4.99 12.38 7.05
N LEU A 153 -4.17 11.40 7.47
CA LEU A 153 -3.37 10.61 6.53
C LEU A 153 -4.24 9.54 5.87
N VAL A 154 -4.03 9.28 4.58
CA VAL A 154 -4.72 8.23 3.83
C VAL A 154 -3.69 7.27 3.25
N PHE A 155 -3.76 6.00 3.65
CA PHE A 155 -2.97 4.93 3.07
C PHE A 155 -3.82 4.07 2.15
N ILE A 156 -3.28 3.81 0.96
CA ILE A 156 -3.87 2.90 -0.01
C ILE A 156 -3.11 1.58 0.07
N ASN A 157 -3.78 0.52 0.53
CA ASN A 157 -3.17 -0.78 0.70
C ASN A 157 -3.21 -1.56 -0.63
N ALA A 158 -2.29 -1.22 -1.55
CA ALA A 158 -2.17 -1.89 -2.85
C ALA A 158 -2.00 -3.41 -2.74
N TRP A 159 -1.35 -3.91 -1.68
CA TRP A 159 -1.22 -5.35 -1.43
C TRP A 159 -2.56 -6.02 -1.13
N ALA A 160 -3.42 -5.36 -0.35
CA ALA A 160 -4.76 -5.85 -0.05
C ALA A 160 -5.68 -5.78 -1.28
N ILE A 161 -5.62 -4.68 -2.03
CA ILE A 161 -6.39 -4.48 -3.27
C ILE A 161 -6.02 -5.55 -4.30
N GLY A 162 -4.73 -5.86 -4.44
CA GLY A 162 -4.27 -6.94 -5.30
C GLY A 162 -4.81 -8.31 -4.89
N ARG A 163 -5.31 -8.49 -3.65
CA ARG A 163 -5.90 -9.73 -3.13
C ARG A 163 -7.38 -9.61 -2.79
N ASP A 164 -8.03 -8.58 -3.33
CA ASP A 164 -9.44 -8.34 -3.10
C ASP A 164 -10.27 -9.44 -3.78
N THR A 165 -10.98 -10.24 -2.99
CA THR A 165 -11.83 -11.35 -3.46
C THR A 165 -13.01 -10.87 -4.28
N GLU A 166 -13.41 -9.60 -4.15
CA GLU A 166 -14.46 -9.01 -5.00
C GLU A 166 -13.94 -8.67 -6.41
N ALA A 167 -12.63 -8.40 -6.54
CA ALA A 167 -12.00 -8.01 -7.80
C ALA A 167 -11.27 -9.16 -8.51
N TRP A 168 -10.82 -10.18 -7.76
CA TRP A 168 -9.95 -11.24 -8.27
C TRP A 168 -10.44 -12.62 -7.85
N GLU A 169 -10.64 -13.50 -8.83
CA GLU A 169 -10.84 -14.94 -8.60
C GLU A 169 -9.51 -15.59 -8.17
N ASN A 170 -9.54 -16.46 -7.15
CA ASN A 170 -8.34 -17.10 -6.57
C ASN A 170 -7.21 -16.08 -6.33
N PRO A 171 -7.43 -15.05 -5.48
CA PRO A 171 -6.57 -13.87 -5.38
C PRO A 171 -5.17 -14.17 -4.87
N GLU A 172 -4.96 -15.26 -4.13
CA GLU A 172 -3.62 -15.62 -3.62
C GLU A 172 -2.78 -16.36 -4.67
N GLU A 173 -3.41 -16.90 -5.73
CA GLU A 173 -2.73 -17.68 -6.74
C GLU A 173 -2.03 -16.77 -7.77
N PHE A 174 -0.77 -17.09 -8.07
CA PHE A 174 -0.04 -16.47 -9.18
C PHE A 174 -0.49 -17.10 -10.50
N ASN A 175 -1.39 -16.41 -11.20
CA ASN A 175 -1.93 -16.83 -12.48
C ASN A 175 -1.88 -15.68 -13.51
N PRO A 176 -0.80 -15.56 -14.31
CA PRO A 176 -0.69 -14.56 -15.37
C PRO A 176 -1.78 -14.66 -16.45
N GLN A 177 -2.34 -15.85 -16.67
CA GLN A 177 -3.32 -16.07 -17.73
C GLN A 177 -4.61 -15.25 -17.52
N ARG A 178 -4.90 -14.82 -16.28
CA ARG A 178 -6.03 -13.93 -15.97
C ARG A 178 -6.00 -12.61 -16.75
N PHE A 179 -4.83 -12.21 -17.27
CA PHE A 179 -4.67 -11.00 -18.06
C PHE A 179 -4.76 -11.21 -19.58
N LEU A 180 -4.85 -12.46 -20.08
CA LEU A 180 -4.90 -12.75 -21.52
C LEU A 180 -6.12 -12.11 -22.21
N SER A 181 -7.26 -12.11 -21.53
CA SER A 181 -8.53 -11.57 -22.03
C SER A 181 -9.03 -10.38 -21.19
N SER A 182 -8.16 -9.79 -20.38
CA SER A 182 -8.49 -8.66 -19.51
C SER A 182 -7.94 -7.35 -20.09
N PHE A 183 -8.75 -6.30 -20.03
CA PHE A 183 -8.34 -4.93 -20.37
C PHE A 183 -7.72 -4.18 -19.18
N ILE A 184 -7.69 -4.79 -17.99
CA ILE A 184 -7.14 -4.19 -16.76
C ILE A 184 -5.67 -3.81 -16.97
N ASP A 185 -5.34 -2.57 -16.64
CA ASP A 185 -4.00 -2.01 -16.72
C ASP A 185 -3.62 -1.24 -15.45
N PHE A 186 -2.33 -1.16 -15.15
CA PHE A 186 -1.81 -0.43 -13.99
C PHE A 186 -1.59 1.07 -14.27
N LYS A 187 -2.13 1.59 -15.37
CA LYS A 187 -1.99 2.98 -15.83
C LYS A 187 -2.83 4.01 -15.05
N GLY A 188 -3.48 3.57 -13.98
CA GLY A 188 -4.23 4.44 -13.06
C GLY A 188 -5.69 4.66 -13.43
N GLN A 189 -6.24 3.83 -14.32
CA GLN A 189 -7.68 3.81 -14.64
C GLN A 189 -8.38 2.58 -14.00
N ASP A 190 -7.68 1.45 -13.91
CA ASP A 190 -8.19 0.23 -13.28
C ASP A 190 -7.68 0.14 -11.83
N PHE A 191 -8.59 0.24 -10.87
CA PHE A 191 -8.26 0.33 -9.45
C PHE A 191 -8.00 -1.04 -8.82
N GLU A 192 -8.38 -2.12 -9.50
CA GLU A 192 -8.10 -3.51 -9.17
C GLU A 192 -6.59 -3.79 -9.23
N LEU A 193 -5.85 -3.08 -10.10
CA LEU A 193 -4.41 -3.21 -10.28
C LEU A 193 -3.71 -1.85 -10.11
N ILE A 194 -3.36 -1.51 -8.86
CA ILE A 194 -2.88 -0.16 -8.51
C ILE A 194 -1.43 -0.08 -7.95
N PRO A 195 -0.44 -0.78 -8.52
CA PRO A 195 0.94 -0.77 -8.01
C PRO A 195 1.62 0.61 -8.12
N PHE A 196 1.11 1.52 -8.95
CA PHE A 196 1.65 2.86 -9.19
C PHE A 196 0.73 4.00 -8.69
N CYS A 197 -0.30 3.68 -7.91
CA CYS A 197 -1.36 4.62 -7.54
C CYS A 197 -2.15 5.15 -8.76
N ALA A 198 -3.13 6.03 -8.51
CA ALA A 198 -3.97 6.69 -9.51
C ALA A 198 -4.19 8.17 -9.15
N GLY A 199 -4.86 8.92 -10.04
CA GLY A 199 -5.17 10.35 -9.85
C GLY A 199 -3.94 11.26 -9.93
N ARG A 200 -4.05 12.50 -9.41
CA ARG A 200 -3.00 13.55 -9.52
C ARG A 200 -1.66 13.23 -8.87
N ARG A 201 -1.60 12.18 -8.06
CA ARG A 201 -0.36 11.68 -7.42
C ARG A 201 0.03 10.29 -7.87
N SER A 202 -0.50 9.82 -9.00
CA SER A 202 0.01 8.65 -9.71
C SER A 202 1.52 8.76 -9.94
N CYS A 203 2.19 7.62 -10.05
CA CYS A 203 3.63 7.58 -10.24
C CYS A 203 4.01 8.24 -11.59
N PRO A 204 4.80 9.34 -11.61
CA PRO A 204 5.24 9.94 -12.86
C PRO A 204 6.18 9.02 -13.65
N GLY A 205 6.81 8.05 -12.99
CA GLY A 205 7.75 7.09 -13.58
C GLY A 205 7.12 5.77 -14.02
N ILE A 206 5.79 5.66 -14.15
CA ILE A 206 5.10 4.40 -14.49
C ILE A 206 5.64 3.73 -15.76
N HIS A 207 5.73 4.47 -16.86
CA HIS A 207 6.22 3.94 -18.14
C HIS A 207 7.69 3.52 -18.04
N MET A 208 8.53 4.35 -17.40
CA MET A 208 9.94 4.04 -17.18
C MET A 208 10.11 2.78 -16.30
N GLY A 209 9.33 2.66 -15.23
CA GLY A 209 9.37 1.52 -14.33
C GLY A 209 8.95 0.23 -15.02
N ALA A 210 7.89 0.26 -15.82
CA ALA A 210 7.43 -0.88 -16.60
C ALA A 210 8.51 -1.35 -17.59
N LEU A 211 9.06 -0.42 -18.39
CA LEU A 211 10.11 -0.72 -19.38
C LEU A 211 11.39 -1.27 -18.73
N ASN A 212 11.81 -0.72 -17.60
CA ASN A 212 13.00 -1.18 -16.87
C ASN A 212 12.82 -2.58 -16.24
N VAL A 213 11.60 -3.10 -16.16
CA VAL A 213 11.35 -4.48 -15.72
C VAL A 213 11.15 -5.39 -16.93
N GLU A 214 10.31 -4.99 -17.88
CA GLU A 214 9.98 -5.80 -19.06
C GLU A 214 11.19 -6.05 -19.95
N LEU A 215 11.95 -5.02 -20.31
CA LEU A 215 13.07 -5.18 -21.25
C LEU A 215 14.18 -6.08 -20.69
N PRO A 216 14.71 -5.88 -19.46
CA PRO A 216 15.71 -6.78 -18.93
C PRO A 216 15.18 -8.20 -18.72
N LEU A 217 13.93 -8.35 -18.26
CA LEU A 217 13.33 -9.67 -18.06
C LEU A 217 13.23 -10.43 -19.39
N THR A 218 12.72 -9.80 -20.44
CA THR A 218 12.63 -10.39 -21.78
C THR A 218 14.00 -10.74 -22.32
N ASN A 219 14.99 -9.86 -22.19
CA ASN A 219 16.37 -10.16 -22.62
C ASN A 219 16.96 -11.37 -21.87
N LEU A 220 16.73 -11.46 -20.55
CA LEU A 220 17.21 -12.59 -19.74
C LEU A 220 16.54 -13.90 -20.13
N LEU A 221 15.22 -13.89 -20.39
CA LEU A 221 14.46 -15.08 -20.77
C LEU A 221 14.66 -15.49 -22.24
N TYR A 222 14.99 -14.54 -23.12
CA TYR A 222 15.31 -14.82 -24.51
C TYR A 222 16.71 -15.42 -24.67
N THR A 223 17.66 -15.00 -23.83
CA THR A 223 19.08 -15.37 -23.97
C THR A 223 19.43 -16.66 -23.22
N PHE A 224 18.77 -16.92 -22.10
CA PHE A 224 19.12 -18.01 -21.20
C PHE A 224 17.90 -18.83 -20.79
N ASP A 225 18.10 -20.14 -20.71
CA ASP A 225 17.27 -21.00 -19.89
C ASP A 225 17.73 -20.87 -18.43
N TRP A 226 16.77 -20.86 -17.50
CA TRP A 226 17.05 -20.65 -16.08
C TRP A 226 16.73 -21.90 -15.29
N GLU A 227 17.67 -22.32 -14.44
CA GLU A 227 17.47 -23.43 -13.51
C GLU A 227 17.89 -23.07 -12.08
N LEU A 228 17.43 -23.87 -11.13
CA LEU A 228 17.86 -23.75 -9.75
C LEU A 228 19.26 -24.37 -9.56
N PRO A 229 20.10 -23.80 -8.68
CA PRO A 229 21.37 -24.40 -8.30
C PRO A 229 21.23 -25.85 -7.85
N HIS A 230 22.27 -26.66 -8.04
CA HIS A 230 22.25 -28.08 -7.67
C HIS A 230 21.86 -28.26 -6.19
N GLY A 231 20.83 -29.08 -5.96
CA GLY A 231 20.31 -29.38 -4.62
C GLY A 231 19.25 -28.39 -4.11
N MET A 232 19.03 -27.27 -4.80
CA MET A 232 17.92 -26.35 -4.51
C MET A 232 16.66 -26.81 -5.24
N LYS A 233 15.56 -26.86 -4.51
CA LYS A 233 14.23 -27.18 -5.02
C LYS A 233 13.37 -25.92 -5.09
N ARG A 234 12.23 -26.03 -5.79
CA ARG A 234 11.32 -24.89 -5.96
C ARG A 234 10.78 -24.39 -4.62
N GLU A 235 10.59 -25.30 -3.66
CA GLU A 235 10.08 -24.99 -2.33
C GLU A 235 11.10 -24.21 -1.48
N ASP A 236 12.38 -24.25 -1.84
CA ASP A 236 13.45 -23.52 -1.15
C ASP A 236 13.49 -22.03 -1.55
N ILE A 237 12.74 -21.63 -2.59
CA ILE A 237 12.64 -20.24 -3.03
C ILE A 237 11.71 -19.47 -2.09
N ASP A 238 12.28 -18.62 -1.23
CA ASP A 238 11.46 -17.73 -0.40
C ASP A 238 10.83 -16.60 -1.22
N THR A 239 9.67 -16.14 -0.77
CA THR A 239 9.06 -14.88 -1.23
C THR A 239 9.02 -13.83 -0.11
N ASP A 240 9.81 -14.05 0.94
CA ASP A 240 9.92 -13.15 2.09
C ASP A 240 10.45 -11.78 1.63
N ILE A 241 9.97 -10.73 2.29
CA ILE A 241 10.36 -9.35 2.01
C ILE A 241 11.06 -8.70 3.20
N LYS A 242 12.03 -7.84 2.91
CA LYS A 242 12.65 -6.97 3.92
C LYS A 242 11.65 -5.90 4.37
N PRO A 243 11.67 -5.48 5.65
CA PRO A 243 10.88 -4.35 6.10
C PRO A 243 11.27 -3.06 5.36
N GLY A 244 10.30 -2.28 4.91
CA GLY A 244 10.54 -1.04 4.19
C GLY A 244 9.31 -0.48 3.49
N ILE A 245 9.43 0.73 2.93
CA ILE A 245 8.40 1.34 2.06
C ILE A 245 8.38 0.64 0.70
N THR A 246 9.57 0.23 0.23
CA THR A 246 9.77 -0.55 -0.99
C THR A 246 10.01 -2.02 -0.66
N THR A 247 9.44 -2.92 -1.45
CA THR A 247 9.64 -4.36 -1.31
C THR A 247 10.97 -4.78 -1.90
N HIS A 248 11.80 -5.40 -1.08
CA HIS A 248 13.02 -6.07 -1.48
C HIS A 248 12.96 -7.51 -0.99
N LYS A 249 13.41 -8.49 -1.77
CA LYS A 249 13.50 -9.87 -1.27
C LYS A 249 14.40 -9.92 -0.03
N LYS A 250 14.00 -10.72 0.95
CA LYS A 250 14.76 -10.98 2.16
C LYS A 250 16.08 -11.68 1.84
N ASN A 251 16.01 -12.77 1.09
CA ASN A 251 17.18 -13.46 0.53
C ASN A 251 17.20 -13.29 -0.98
N GLU A 252 18.39 -13.22 -1.58
CA GLU A 252 18.55 -13.06 -3.01
C GLU A 252 18.02 -14.29 -3.77
N LEU A 253 17.45 -14.07 -4.97
CA LEU A 253 17.08 -15.18 -5.84
C LEU A 253 18.35 -15.66 -6.57
N CYS A 254 18.77 -16.88 -6.29
CA CYS A 254 19.89 -17.52 -6.99
C CYS A 254 19.37 -18.41 -8.11
N LEU A 255 19.79 -18.15 -9.35
CA LEU A 255 19.49 -18.97 -10.52
C LEU A 255 20.78 -19.22 -11.30
N MET A 256 20.86 -20.38 -11.96
CA MET A 256 21.92 -20.68 -12.90
C MET A 256 21.39 -20.47 -14.32
N ALA A 257 22.12 -19.66 -15.10
CA ALA A 257 21.84 -19.45 -16.50
C ALA A 257 22.48 -20.58 -17.32
N LYS A 258 21.66 -21.23 -18.15
CA LYS A 258 22.10 -22.14 -19.21
C LYS A 258 21.94 -21.41 -20.54
N ASN A 259 23.02 -21.36 -21.32
CA ASN A 259 22.94 -20.79 -22.66
C ASN A 259 21.91 -21.59 -23.47
N LEU A 260 20.99 -20.90 -24.15
CA LEU A 260 20.24 -21.55 -25.21
C LEU A 260 21.24 -22.01 -26.27
N VAL A 261 21.32 -23.32 -26.46
CA VAL A 261 21.96 -23.89 -27.64
C VAL A 261 20.96 -23.68 -28.79
N LEU A 262 21.07 -22.54 -29.47
CA LEU A 262 20.45 -22.34 -30.79
C LEU A 262 21.23 -23.12 -31.86
#